data_AF-A0AAD9YQ08-F1
#
_entry.id   AF-A0AAD9YQ08-F1
#
_cell.length_a   1.000
_cell.length_b   1.000
_cell.length_c   1.000
_cell.angle_alpha   90.00
_cell.angle_beta   90.00
_cell.angle_gamma   90.00
#
_symmetry.space_group_name_H-M   'P 1'
#
loop_
_entity.id
_entity.type
_entity.pdbx_description
1 polymer ?
#
loop_
_entity_poly.entity_id
_entity_poly.type
_entity_poly.pdbx_seq_one_letter_code
_entity_poly.pdbx_strand_id
1 'polypeptide(L)'
;MKSFTVIAAALLGLANAASIRICKDQTITNCVTMDVNGCTNFPGSMNDVVSSVDTGGATCTFYQDGSCTGGSWTTSGLQNTVPTNFNDNLSSVSC
;
A
#
# COMPACT_ATOMS: atom_id res chain seq x y z
N MET A 1 30.80 -10.55 41.34
CA MET A 1 30.11 -9.62 40.41
C MET A 1 29.32 -10.48 39.43
N LYS A 2 27.99 -10.53 39.54
CA LYS A 2 27.14 -11.37 38.68
C LYS A 2 26.90 -10.65 37.37
N SER A 3 27.45 -11.18 36.29
CA SER A 3 27.26 -10.66 34.94
C SER A 3 25.86 -11.05 34.46
N PHE A 4 25.04 -10.05 34.12
CA PHE A 4 23.72 -10.25 33.52
C PHE A 4 23.87 -10.02 32.02
N THR A 5 23.82 -11.10 31.24
CA THR A 5 23.82 -11.02 29.78
C THR A 5 22.45 -10.55 29.31
N VAL A 6 22.39 -9.36 28.72
CA VAL A 6 21.19 -8.84 28.06
C VAL A 6 21.12 -9.47 26.67
N ILE A 7 20.17 -10.38 26.46
CA ILE A 7 19.86 -10.90 25.13
C ILE A 7 18.95 -9.87 24.46
N ALA A 8 19.54 -9.06 23.57
CA ALA A 8 18.78 -8.22 22.67
C ALA A 8 18.16 -9.11 21.59
N ALA A 9 16.86 -9.41 21.71
CA ALA A 9 16.09 -9.98 20.62
C ALA A 9 15.85 -8.87 19.59
N ALA A 10 16.59 -8.88 18.49
CA ALA A 10 16.23 -8.08 17.34
C ALA A 10 14.93 -8.65 16.75
N LEU A 11 13.81 -7.96 16.96
CA LEU A 11 12.64 -8.16 16.11
C LEU A 11 13.02 -7.67 14.72
N LEU A 12 13.46 -8.59 13.86
CA LEU A 12 13.47 -8.36 12.43
C LEU A 12 12.01 -8.17 12.03
N GLY A 13 11.57 -6.92 11.93
CA GLY A 13 10.29 -6.59 11.34
C GLY A 13 10.29 -7.17 9.94
N LEU A 14 9.47 -8.21 9.72
CA LEU A 14 9.19 -8.73 8.40
C LEU A 14 8.55 -7.56 7.65
N ALA A 15 9.28 -6.93 6.73
CA ALA A 15 8.65 -6.16 5.67
C ALA A 15 7.82 -7.20 4.90
N ASN A 16 6.54 -7.31 5.23
CA ASN A 16 5.68 -8.29 4.61
C ASN A 16 5.36 -7.75 3.23
N ALA A 17 6.10 -8.24 2.23
CA ALA A 17 5.77 -8.00 0.84
C ALA A 17 4.28 -8.32 0.62
N ALA A 18 3.48 -7.32 0.25
CA ALA A 18 2.06 -7.50 -0.02
C ALA A 18 1.84 -7.50 -1.53
N SER A 19 1.12 -8.49 -2.06
CA SER A 19 0.67 -8.45 -3.45
C SER A 19 -0.72 -7.82 -3.48
N ILE A 20 -0.84 -6.66 -4.11
CA ILE A 20 -2.10 -5.91 -4.21
C ILE A 20 -2.53 -5.79 -5.66
N ARG A 21 -3.82 -5.55 -5.86
CA ARG A 21 -4.41 -5.23 -7.16
C ARG A 21 -4.99 -3.83 -7.11
N ILE A 22 -4.58 -2.99 -8.05
CA ILE A 22 -5.08 -1.62 -8.24
C ILE A 22 -5.76 -1.53 -9.61
N CYS A 23 -6.81 -0.74 -9.73
CA CYS A 23 -7.70 -0.76 -10.89
C CYS A 23 -8.10 0.65 -11.30
N LYS A 24 -8.18 0.89 -12.62
CA LYS A 24 -8.51 2.20 -13.17
C LYS A 24 -9.96 2.59 -12.98
N ASP A 25 -10.85 1.60 -12.98
CA ASP A 25 -12.26 1.84 -12.79
C ASP A 25 -12.70 1.38 -11.40
N GLN A 26 -13.91 1.76 -11.02
CA GLN A 26 -14.59 1.19 -9.88
C GLN A 26 -14.94 -0.28 -10.13
N THR A 27 -15.25 -1.03 -9.06
CA THR A 27 -15.68 -2.44 -9.13
C THR A 27 -14.66 -3.43 -9.72
N ILE A 28 -13.36 -3.11 -9.63
CA ILE A 28 -12.23 -4.00 -9.95
C ILE A 28 -12.18 -4.41 -11.43
N THR A 29 -12.13 -3.42 -12.32
CA THR A 29 -11.85 -3.61 -13.76
C THR A 29 -10.65 -2.76 -14.22
N ASN A 30 -10.02 -3.15 -15.33
CA ASN A 30 -8.80 -2.50 -15.86
C ASN A 30 -7.68 -2.39 -14.81
N CYS A 31 -7.23 -3.56 -14.33
CA CYS A 31 -6.35 -3.67 -13.17
C CYS A 31 -4.92 -4.07 -13.49
N VAL A 32 -4.02 -3.72 -12.57
CA VAL A 32 -2.65 -4.23 -12.48
C VAL A 32 -2.44 -4.83 -11.10
N THR A 33 -1.75 -5.96 -11.05
CA THR A 33 -1.26 -6.54 -9.79
C THR A 33 0.18 -6.07 -9.58
N MET A 34 0.51 -5.65 -8.36
CA MET A 34 1.84 -5.19 -7.99
C MET A 34 2.24 -5.69 -6.61
N ASP A 35 3.51 -5.97 -6.44
CA ASP A 35 4.09 -6.28 -5.13
C ASP A 35 4.54 -4.98 -4.45
N VAL A 36 4.21 -4.86 -3.18
CA VAL A 36 4.52 -3.72 -2.32
C VAL A 36 5.53 -4.19 -1.29
N ASN A 37 6.74 -3.64 -1.36
CA ASN A 37 7.82 -3.92 -0.39
C ASN A 37 8.16 -2.62 0.35
N GLY A 38 7.40 -2.33 1.42
CA GLY A 38 7.44 -1.01 2.06
C GLY A 38 6.84 0.05 1.12
N CYS A 39 7.43 1.24 1.08
CA CYS A 39 6.94 2.30 0.20
C CYS A 39 7.23 2.01 -1.28
N THR A 40 6.18 1.90 -2.09
CA THR A 40 6.27 1.57 -3.51
C THR A 40 5.46 2.56 -4.34
N ASN A 41 6.06 3.12 -5.39
CA ASN A 41 5.34 3.96 -6.36
C ASN A 41 4.46 3.11 -7.27
N PHE A 42 3.35 3.68 -7.69
CA PHE A 42 2.52 3.06 -8.72
C PHE A 42 3.28 3.01 -10.06
N PRO A 43 3.02 1.98 -10.88
CA PRO A 43 3.43 2.01 -12.28
C PRO A 43 2.89 3.28 -12.96
N GLY A 44 3.65 3.86 -13.89
CA GLY A 44 3.24 5.10 -14.56
C GLY A 44 1.87 5.03 -15.26
N SER A 45 1.43 3.84 -15.67
CA SER A 45 0.10 3.63 -16.26
C SER A 45 -1.05 3.70 -15.25
N MET A 46 -0.74 3.70 -13.95
CA MET A 46 -1.67 3.69 -12.81
C MET A 46 -1.56 4.95 -11.95
N ASN A 47 -0.66 5.89 -12.29
CA ASN A 47 -0.54 7.16 -11.57
C ASN A 47 -1.79 8.01 -11.80
N ASP A 48 -2.41 8.51 -10.72
CA ASP A 48 -3.56 9.42 -10.76
C ASP A 48 -4.76 8.90 -11.57
N VAL A 49 -4.94 7.59 -11.62
CA VAL A 49 -6.07 6.97 -12.34
C VAL A 49 -6.68 5.79 -11.59
N VAL A 50 -6.29 5.56 -10.34
CA VAL A 50 -6.81 4.43 -9.55
C VAL A 50 -8.16 4.80 -8.92
N SER A 51 -9.16 3.97 -9.21
CA SER A 51 -10.54 4.13 -8.71
C SER A 51 -11.05 2.94 -7.88
N SER A 52 -10.33 1.80 -7.86
CA SER A 52 -10.58 0.71 -6.90
C SER A 52 -9.33 -0.10 -6.58
N VAL A 53 -9.31 -0.74 -5.40
CA VAL A 53 -8.14 -1.49 -4.91
C VAL A 53 -8.57 -2.78 -4.20
N ASP A 54 -7.70 -3.79 -4.20
CA ASP A 54 -7.83 -5.03 -3.44
C ASP A 54 -6.45 -5.38 -2.87
N THR A 55 -6.30 -5.29 -1.55
CA THR A 55 -5.00 -5.48 -0.88
C THR A 55 -4.71 -6.93 -0.50
N GLY A 56 -5.57 -7.88 -0.89
CA GLY A 56 -5.42 -9.28 -0.49
C GLY A 56 -5.50 -9.50 1.02
N GLY A 57 -6.06 -8.54 1.76
CA GLY A 57 -6.18 -8.56 3.22
C GLY A 57 -5.04 -7.86 3.98
N ALA A 58 -3.97 -7.41 3.29
CA ALA A 58 -2.95 -6.57 3.92
C ALA A 58 -3.52 -5.19 4.28
N THR A 59 -3.06 -4.61 5.39
CA THR A 59 -3.36 -3.20 5.70
C THR A 59 -2.38 -2.33 4.92
N CYS A 60 -2.89 -1.50 4.03
CA CYS A 60 -2.09 -0.64 3.17
C CYS A 60 -2.52 0.82 3.32
N THR A 61 -1.55 1.72 3.28
CA THR A 61 -1.77 3.16 3.18
C THR A 61 -1.44 3.61 1.76
N PHE A 62 -2.43 4.20 1.09
CA PHE A 62 -2.31 4.79 -0.23
C PHE A 62 -2.10 6.29 -0.11
N TYR A 63 -1.26 6.85 -1.00
CA TYR A 63 -0.79 8.22 -0.94
C TYR A 63 -1.03 8.93 -2.26
N GLN A 64 -1.38 10.22 -2.17
CA GLN A 64 -1.63 11.06 -3.35
C GLN A 64 -0.37 11.26 -4.18
N ASP A 65 0.76 11.47 -3.50
CA ASP A 65 2.04 11.73 -4.15
C ASP A 65 2.91 10.48 -4.19
N GLY A 66 3.95 10.51 -5.02
CA GLY A 66 4.99 9.48 -5.02
C GLY A 66 5.79 9.45 -3.71
N SER A 67 6.52 8.36 -3.49
CA SER A 67 7.39 8.17 -2.32
C SER A 67 6.67 8.22 -0.96
N CYS A 68 5.38 7.87 -0.94
CA CYS A 68 4.54 7.77 0.24
C CYS A 68 4.40 9.08 1.02
N THR A 69 4.16 10.17 0.30
CA THR A 69 3.95 11.52 0.86
C THR A 69 2.58 12.08 0.49
N GLY A 70 2.23 13.24 1.03
CA GLY A 70 0.96 13.91 0.74
C GLY A 70 -0.22 13.37 1.54
N GLY A 71 -1.43 13.64 1.06
CA GLY A 71 -2.65 13.10 1.65
C GLY A 71 -2.68 11.58 1.53
N SER A 72 -3.27 10.91 2.53
CA SER A 72 -3.27 9.45 2.58
C SER A 72 -4.59 8.85 3.03
N TRP A 73 -4.80 7.60 2.61
CA TRP A 73 -5.94 6.78 2.96
C TRP A 73 -5.50 5.35 3.26
N THR A 74 -5.80 4.88 4.46
CA THR A 74 -5.47 3.51 4.89
C THR A 74 -6.70 2.61 4.78
N THR A 75 -6.50 1.42 4.22
CA THR A 75 -7.56 0.43 4.04
C THR A 75 -7.00 -1.00 4.00
N SER A 76 -7.90 -1.98 3.94
CA SER A 76 -7.57 -3.40 3.74
C SER A 76 -8.67 -4.11 2.95
N GLY A 77 -8.30 -5.24 2.33
CA GLY A 77 -9.18 -6.05 1.51
C GLY A 77 -9.67 -5.33 0.26
N LEU A 78 -10.83 -5.76 -0.22
CA LEU A 78 -11.49 -5.21 -1.39
C LEU A 78 -12.16 -3.86 -1.09
N GLN A 79 -11.82 -2.86 -1.90
CA GLN A 79 -12.48 -1.57 -1.96
C GLN A 79 -12.95 -1.31 -3.39
N ASN A 80 -14.25 -1.49 -3.64
CA ASN A 80 -14.86 -1.26 -4.95
C ASN A 80 -14.80 0.20 -5.42
N THR A 81 -14.54 1.13 -4.50
CA THR A 81 -14.44 2.56 -4.78
C THR A 81 -13.40 3.18 -3.86
N VAL A 82 -12.47 3.95 -4.43
CA VAL A 82 -11.58 4.84 -3.69
C VAL A 82 -12.38 6.06 -3.20
N PRO A 83 -12.15 6.58 -1.97
CA PRO A 83 -12.86 7.76 -1.49
C PRO A 83 -12.66 8.94 -2.45
N THR A 84 -13.69 9.78 -2.60
CA THR A 84 -13.77 10.82 -3.64
C THR A 84 -12.53 11.74 -3.70
N ASN A 85 -11.95 12.08 -2.56
CA ASN A 85 -10.77 12.95 -2.44
C ASN A 85 -9.43 12.27 -2.82
N PHE A 86 -9.44 10.97 -3.07
CA PHE A 86 -8.29 10.17 -3.50
C PHE A 86 -8.51 9.48 -4.86
N ASN A 87 -9.75 9.42 -5.36
CA ASN A 87 -10.06 8.81 -6.64
C ASN A 87 -9.30 9.49 -7.77
N ASP A 88 -8.62 8.71 -8.61
CA ASP A 88 -7.79 9.21 -9.72
C ASP A 88 -6.73 10.24 -9.26
N ASN A 89 -6.19 10.04 -8.06
CA ASN A 89 -5.23 10.95 -7.46
C ASN A 89 -4.32 10.20 -6.47
N LEU A 90 -3.98 8.95 -6.77
CA LEU A 90 -3.08 8.12 -5.98
C LEU A 90 -1.84 7.79 -6.81
N SER A 91 -0.67 7.88 -6.19
CA SER A 91 0.63 7.70 -6.86
C SER A 91 1.57 6.72 -6.13
N SER A 92 1.32 6.39 -4.86
CA SER A 92 2.13 5.40 -4.14
C SER A 92 1.38 4.70 -3.02
N VAL A 93 1.97 3.61 -2.52
CA VAL A 93 1.39 2.76 -1.48
C VAL A 93 2.46 2.22 -0.55
N SER A 94 2.10 2.04 0.72
CA SER A 94 2.88 1.26 1.69
C SER A 94 1.99 0.22 2.34
N CYS A 95 2.43 -1.02 2.26
CA CYS A 95 1.99 -2.17 3.04
C CYS A 95 3.27 -2.73 3.72
#